data_AF-A0A8J6ZSZ6-F1
#
_entry.id   AF-A0A8J6ZSZ6-F1
#
_cell.length_a   1.000
_cell.length_b   1.000
_cell.length_c   1.000
_cell.angle_alpha   90.00
_cell.angle_beta   90.00
_cell.angle_gamma   90.00
#
_symmetry.space_group_name_H-M   'P 1'
#
loop_
_entity.id
_entity.type
_entity.pdbx_description
1 polymer ?
#
loop_
_entity_poly.entity_id
_entity_poly.type
_entity_poly.pdbx_seq_one_letter_code
_entity_poly.pdbx_strand_id
1 'polypeptide(L)'
;MKKFFLLTIMLAVLTLTAHVAAQGIASGGRGSTEVAAVEDMKLTAIKRALAHLTARNDDPASPYQQLLAGYRNFVGSVKISKRGKNSRGVVVTGTVEIKYDELRAQFGRLIKNSHGSDITREVYVFVRVVGDITEAQRRAAEEIILQRYMTRLTENRFVVADADEVIGELSQTRAMTFDEFVAFVGRKTIENPAICTAIVGELKLSPVAADADGFTAACTMTIRAVDCLRGFMTIDASDGSEVLRMKTFERIENFLCEKAAVASSKTVTDSLVRHWAGQI
;
A
#
# COMPACT_ATOMS: atom_id res chain seq x y z
N MET A 1 52.62 -3.25 3.44
CA MET A 1 51.42 -4.01 3.85
C MET A 1 50.43 -3.07 4.53
N LYS A 2 49.42 -2.57 3.79
CA LYS A 2 48.37 -1.70 4.35
C LYS A 2 47.18 -2.58 4.73
N LYS A 3 46.83 -2.63 6.02
CA LYS A 3 45.64 -3.33 6.52
C LYS A 3 44.41 -2.46 6.23
N PHE A 4 43.49 -2.97 5.43
CA PHE A 4 42.15 -2.41 5.26
C PHE A 4 41.29 -2.80 6.47
N PHE A 5 40.81 -1.82 7.22
CA PHE A 5 39.78 -2.01 8.24
C PHE A 5 38.43 -1.92 7.52
N LEU A 6 37.74 -3.06 7.36
CA LEU A 6 36.36 -3.08 6.89
C LEU A 6 35.47 -2.64 8.05
N LEU A 7 34.94 -1.43 7.97
CA LEU A 7 33.94 -0.92 8.91
C LEU A 7 32.56 -1.44 8.46
N THR A 8 32.11 -2.54 9.07
CA THR A 8 30.75 -3.04 8.89
C THR A 8 29.78 -2.07 9.58
N ILE A 9 29.16 -1.18 8.81
CA ILE A 9 28.05 -0.36 9.28
C ILE A 9 26.87 -1.31 9.46
N MET A 10 26.59 -1.72 10.70
CA MET A 10 25.29 -2.31 11.04
C MET A 10 24.23 -1.24 10.83
N LEU A 11 23.40 -1.42 9.79
CA LEU A 11 22.14 -0.72 9.65
C LEU A 11 21.27 -1.11 10.85
N ALA A 12 21.21 -0.23 11.85
CA ALA A 12 20.22 -0.36 12.91
C ALA A 12 18.85 -0.16 12.26
N VAL A 13 18.10 -1.25 12.09
CA VAL A 13 16.67 -1.19 11.75
C VAL A 13 16.00 -0.47 12.90
N LEU A 14 15.68 0.80 12.71
CA LEU A 14 14.87 1.59 13.64
C LEU A 14 13.48 0.95 13.66
N THR A 15 13.22 0.12 14.66
CA THR A 15 11.89 -0.43 14.90
C THR A 15 10.99 0.69 15.42
N LEU A 16 9.91 0.98 14.69
CA LEU A 16 8.90 1.93 15.09
C LEU A 16 8.11 1.34 16.26
N THR A 17 8.31 1.91 17.44
CA THR A 17 7.51 1.63 18.64
C THR A 17 6.45 2.71 18.79
N ALA A 18 5.22 2.29 19.08
CA ALA A 18 4.09 3.19 19.31
C ALA A 18 3.73 3.20 20.79
N HIS A 19 3.62 4.38 21.40
CA HIS A 19 3.18 4.52 22.79
C HIS A 19 1.68 4.83 22.83
N VAL A 20 0.88 3.84 23.21
CA VAL A 20 -0.58 3.95 23.21
C VAL A 20 -1.10 4.11 24.63
N ALA A 21 -1.78 5.24 24.89
CA ALA A 21 -2.52 5.42 26.13
C ALA A 21 -3.74 4.48 26.14
N ALA A 22 -3.94 3.77 27.25
CA ALA A 22 -5.03 2.82 27.41
C ALA A 22 -5.50 2.76 28.87
N GLN A 23 -6.70 2.21 29.05
CA GLN A 23 -7.29 1.91 30.34
C GLN A 23 -7.76 0.47 30.32
N GLY A 24 -7.52 -0.26 31.41
CA GLY A 24 -8.06 -1.60 31.62
C GLY A 24 -8.86 -1.70 32.91
N ILE A 25 -9.83 -2.61 32.92
CA ILE A 25 -10.77 -2.82 34.02
C ILE A 25 -10.88 -4.31 34.33
N ALA A 26 -10.69 -4.69 35.59
CA ALA A 26 -10.98 -6.03 36.08
C ALA A 26 -12.28 -6.03 36.90
N SER A 27 -13.30 -6.75 36.41
CA SER A 27 -14.64 -6.86 37.02
C SER A 27 -14.60 -7.39 38.45
N GLY A 28 -15.32 -6.74 39.36
CA GLY A 28 -15.23 -6.89 40.83
C GLY A 28 -15.73 -8.20 41.47
N GLY A 29 -15.33 -9.37 40.97
CA GLY A 29 -15.51 -10.66 41.67
C GLY A 29 -14.38 -10.99 42.65
N ARG A 30 -14.55 -12.04 43.49
CA ARG A 30 -13.47 -12.64 44.31
C ARG A 30 -12.38 -13.22 43.37
N GLY A 31 -11.45 -12.37 42.95
CA GLY A 31 -10.46 -12.68 41.91
C GLY A 31 -10.09 -11.48 41.02
N SER A 32 -10.74 -10.32 41.18
CA SER A 32 -10.39 -9.09 40.46
C SER A 32 -9.03 -8.56 40.92
N THR A 33 -8.00 -8.79 40.13
CA THR A 33 -6.63 -8.36 40.44
C THR A 33 -6.21 -7.18 39.59
N GLU A 34 -5.26 -6.40 40.09
CA GLU A 34 -4.56 -5.37 39.28
C GLU A 34 -3.93 -6.00 38.03
N VAL A 35 -3.43 -7.23 38.13
CA VAL A 35 -2.86 -7.99 37.00
C VAL A 35 -3.89 -8.14 35.88
N ALA A 36 -5.13 -8.52 36.19
CA ALA A 36 -6.19 -8.63 35.18
C ALA A 36 -6.52 -7.27 34.54
N ALA A 37 -6.52 -6.18 35.32
CA ALA A 37 -6.74 -4.83 34.79
C ALA A 37 -5.59 -4.37 33.89
N VAL A 38 -4.34 -4.76 34.21
CA VAL A 38 -3.17 -4.49 33.35
C VAL A 38 -3.23 -5.28 32.05
N GLU A 39 -3.64 -6.55 32.07
CA GLU A 39 -3.82 -7.35 30.85
C GLU A 39 -4.92 -6.77 29.95
N ASP A 40 -6.06 -6.36 30.52
CA ASP A 40 -7.12 -5.68 29.77
C ASP A 40 -6.65 -4.34 29.16
N MET A 41 -5.80 -3.60 29.89
CA MET A 41 -5.18 -2.36 29.39
C MET A 41 -4.28 -2.62 28.18
N LYS A 42 -3.43 -3.67 28.23
CA LYS A 42 -2.57 -4.08 27.11
C LYS A 42 -3.40 -4.50 25.89
N LEU A 43 -4.45 -5.30 26.11
CA LEU A 43 -5.33 -5.74 25.04
C LEU A 43 -6.06 -4.55 24.39
N THR A 44 -6.49 -3.57 25.19
CA THR A 44 -7.09 -2.33 24.70
C THR A 44 -6.11 -1.51 23.87
N ALA A 45 -4.85 -1.43 24.28
CA ALA A 45 -3.79 -0.76 23.54
C ALA A 45 -3.54 -1.44 22.17
N ILE A 46 -3.47 -2.78 22.13
CA ILE A 46 -3.32 -3.52 20.87
C ILE A 46 -4.53 -3.36 19.96
N LYS A 47 -5.76 -3.40 20.48
CA LYS A 47 -6.97 -3.12 19.68
C LYS A 47 -6.92 -1.74 19.03
N ARG A 48 -6.45 -0.72 19.76
CA ARG A 48 -6.24 0.63 19.21
C ARG A 48 -5.15 0.66 18.14
N ALA A 49 -4.04 -0.03 18.34
CA ALA A 49 -2.99 -0.14 17.33
C ALA A 49 -3.47 -0.89 16.06
N LEU A 50 -4.20 -1.99 16.25
CA LEU A 50 -4.78 -2.77 15.15
C LEU A 50 -5.82 -1.98 14.36
N ALA A 51 -6.56 -1.04 14.99
CA ALA A 51 -7.50 -0.18 14.28
C ALA A 51 -6.84 0.72 13.22
N HIS A 52 -5.52 0.93 13.29
CA HIS A 52 -4.76 1.60 12.24
C HIS A 52 -4.32 0.67 11.10
N LEU A 53 -4.47 -0.65 11.27
CA LEU A 53 -4.07 -1.67 10.30
C LEU A 53 -5.27 -2.38 9.67
N THR A 54 -6.36 -2.56 10.39
CA THR A 54 -7.54 -3.30 9.91
C THR A 54 -8.79 -3.01 10.74
N ALA A 55 -9.95 -3.14 10.10
CA ALA A 55 -11.23 -3.09 10.80
C ALA A 55 -11.36 -4.29 11.75
N ARG A 56 -12.14 -4.11 12.82
CA ARG A 56 -12.48 -5.20 13.73
C ARG A 56 -13.23 -6.29 12.96
N ASN A 57 -12.73 -7.52 13.06
CA ASN A 57 -13.39 -8.70 12.53
C ASN A 57 -13.54 -9.73 13.66
N ASP A 58 -14.76 -10.18 13.93
CA ASP A 58 -15.05 -11.10 15.04
C ASP A 58 -14.92 -12.59 14.63
N ASP A 59 -14.62 -12.89 13.36
CA ASP A 59 -14.30 -14.24 12.89
C ASP A 59 -12.98 -14.74 13.51
N PRO A 60 -12.97 -15.87 14.27
CA PRO A 60 -11.77 -16.44 14.87
C PRO A 60 -10.64 -16.77 13.89
N ALA A 61 -10.97 -17.06 12.62
CA ALA A 61 -9.99 -17.33 11.58
C ALA A 61 -9.39 -16.05 10.98
N SER A 62 -9.96 -14.87 11.26
CA SER A 62 -9.48 -13.61 10.71
C SER A 62 -8.07 -13.25 11.22
N PRO A 63 -7.24 -12.59 10.39
CA PRO A 63 -5.94 -12.06 10.82
C PRO A 63 -6.05 -11.15 12.06
N TYR A 64 -7.16 -10.41 12.20
CA TYR A 64 -7.43 -9.57 13.38
C TYR A 64 -7.53 -10.42 14.66
N GLN A 65 -8.33 -11.49 14.66
CA GLN A 65 -8.46 -12.36 15.84
C GLN A 65 -7.17 -13.15 16.12
N GLN A 66 -6.46 -13.59 15.09
CA GLN A 66 -5.17 -14.28 15.25
C GLN A 66 -4.10 -13.37 15.89
N LEU A 67 -4.05 -12.09 15.53
CA LEU A 67 -3.15 -11.12 16.18
C LEU A 67 -3.58 -10.79 17.61
N LEU A 68 -4.88 -10.66 17.85
CA LEU A 68 -5.39 -10.47 19.22
C LEU A 68 -5.11 -11.66 20.12
N ALA A 69 -5.18 -12.90 19.61
CA ALA A 69 -4.83 -14.09 20.39
C ALA A 69 -3.34 -14.09 20.78
N GLY A 70 -2.47 -13.60 19.89
CA GLY A 70 -1.03 -13.47 20.09
C GLY A 70 -0.55 -12.13 20.66
N TYR A 71 -1.45 -11.28 21.17
CA TYR A 71 -1.17 -9.84 21.36
C TYR A 71 0.06 -9.54 22.23
N ARG A 72 0.37 -10.40 23.19
CA ARG A 72 1.49 -10.24 24.13
C ARG A 72 2.85 -10.15 23.43
N ASN A 73 2.99 -10.74 22.24
CA ASN A 73 4.23 -10.71 21.46
C ASN A 73 4.59 -9.29 21.00
N PHE A 74 3.58 -8.43 20.85
CA PHE A 74 3.73 -7.06 20.34
C PHE A 74 3.74 -6.01 21.44
N VAL A 75 3.60 -6.42 22.71
CA VAL A 75 3.62 -5.51 23.85
C VAL A 75 5.05 -5.38 24.35
N GLY A 76 5.55 -4.16 24.39
CA GLY A 76 6.82 -3.77 25.00
C GLY A 76 6.64 -3.38 26.47
N SER A 77 7.25 -2.26 26.86
CA SER A 77 7.13 -1.73 28.22
C SER A 77 5.72 -1.22 28.54
N VAL A 78 5.33 -1.30 29.81
CA VAL A 78 4.06 -0.77 30.33
C VAL A 78 4.34 0.23 31.45
N LYS A 79 3.83 1.45 31.30
CA LYS A 79 3.93 2.51 32.32
C LYS A 79 2.54 2.82 32.87
N ILE A 80 2.30 2.42 34.11
CA ILE A 80 1.05 2.71 34.82
C ILE A 80 1.11 4.15 35.34
N SER A 81 0.15 4.98 34.93
CA SER A 81 0.02 6.37 35.38
C SER A 81 -1.00 6.53 36.50
N LYS A 82 -2.05 5.68 36.53
CA LYS A 82 -3.10 5.75 37.56
C LYS A 82 -3.62 4.36 37.92
N ARG A 83 -3.87 4.16 39.21
CA ARG A 83 -4.53 2.99 39.79
C ARG A 83 -5.75 3.44 40.57
N GLY A 84 -6.82 2.67 40.53
CA GLY A 84 -8.02 2.98 41.30
C GLY A 84 -8.99 1.82 41.35
N LYS A 85 -10.11 2.07 42.04
CA LYS A 85 -11.25 1.17 42.10
C LYS A 85 -12.51 1.99 41.84
N ASN A 86 -13.40 1.48 41.00
CA ASN A 86 -14.71 2.10 40.74
C ASN A 86 -15.82 1.05 40.90
N SER A 87 -17.06 1.45 40.62
CA SER A 87 -18.24 0.57 40.64
C SER A 87 -18.11 -0.66 39.72
N ARG A 88 -17.21 -0.63 38.73
CA ARG A 88 -16.95 -1.74 37.80
C ARG A 88 -15.81 -2.65 38.26
N GLY A 89 -14.99 -2.24 39.23
CA GLY A 89 -13.89 -3.05 39.77
C GLY A 89 -12.56 -2.30 39.82
N VAL A 90 -11.45 -3.03 39.69
CA VAL A 90 -10.10 -2.45 39.70
C VAL A 90 -9.82 -1.82 38.34
N VAL A 91 -9.30 -0.59 38.33
CA VAL A 91 -9.01 0.18 37.12
C VAL A 91 -7.55 0.58 37.10
N VAL A 92 -6.92 0.38 35.95
CA VAL A 92 -5.56 0.83 35.67
C VAL A 92 -5.56 1.67 34.40
N THR A 93 -4.88 2.81 34.43
CA THR A 93 -4.63 3.66 33.27
C THR A 93 -3.13 3.82 33.10
N GLY A 94 -2.67 3.82 31.86
CA GLY A 94 -1.25 3.90 31.55
C GLY A 94 -0.97 3.99 30.08
N THR A 95 0.31 3.94 29.76
CA THR A 95 0.83 3.89 28.40
C THR A 95 1.46 2.53 28.18
N VAL A 96 1.12 1.91 27.05
CA VAL A 96 1.66 0.64 26.60
C VAL A 96 2.50 0.91 25.36
N GLU A 97 3.76 0.52 25.40
CA GLU A 97 4.60 0.46 24.23
C GLU A 97 4.18 -0.74 23.38
N ILE A 98 3.96 -0.49 22.09
CA ILE A 98 3.59 -1.49 21.11
C ILE A 98 4.69 -1.54 20.06
N LYS A 99 5.19 -2.74 19.81
CA LYS A 99 6.14 -3.03 18.73
C LYS A 99 5.39 -3.02 17.40
N TYR A 100 5.11 -1.83 16.90
CA TYR A 100 4.17 -1.64 15.80
C TYR A 100 4.66 -2.30 14.50
N ASP A 101 5.96 -2.25 14.24
CA ASP A 101 6.55 -2.93 13.08
C ASP A 101 6.40 -4.45 13.13
N GLU A 102 6.57 -5.06 14.31
CA GLU A 102 6.38 -6.51 14.48
C GLU A 102 4.90 -6.89 14.28
N LEU A 103 3.99 -6.09 14.84
CA LEU A 103 2.54 -6.25 14.68
C LEU A 103 2.14 -6.16 13.20
N ARG A 104 2.62 -5.13 12.50
CA ARG A 104 2.39 -4.91 11.07
C ARG A 104 2.97 -6.04 10.22
N ALA A 105 4.21 -6.45 10.49
CA ALA A 105 4.85 -7.54 9.76
C ALA A 105 4.11 -8.86 9.95
N GLN A 106 3.64 -9.16 11.17
CA GLN A 106 2.85 -10.37 11.41
C GLN A 106 1.46 -10.30 10.76
N PHE A 107 0.80 -9.14 10.78
CA PHE A 107 -0.43 -8.93 10.04
C PHE A 107 -0.24 -9.21 8.55
N GLY A 108 0.80 -8.63 7.94
CA GLY A 108 1.16 -8.90 6.54
C GLY A 108 1.46 -10.37 6.25
N ARG A 109 2.10 -11.10 7.19
CA ARG A 109 2.30 -12.55 7.06
C ARG A 109 1.00 -13.32 7.14
N LEU A 110 0.10 -12.97 8.05
CA LEU A 110 -1.19 -13.65 8.19
C LEU A 110 -2.05 -13.44 6.96
N ILE A 111 -2.08 -12.22 6.41
CA ILE A 111 -2.71 -11.96 5.12
C ILE A 111 -2.07 -12.84 4.04
N LYS A 112 -0.73 -12.84 3.90
CA LYS A 112 -0.04 -13.72 2.93
C LYS A 112 -0.37 -15.21 3.09
N ASN A 113 -0.48 -15.70 4.33
CA ASN A 113 -0.72 -17.11 4.63
C ASN A 113 -2.20 -17.51 4.48
N SER A 114 -3.14 -16.60 4.75
CA SER A 114 -4.57 -16.79 4.47
C SER A 114 -4.86 -16.88 2.98
N HIS A 115 -3.98 -16.37 2.14
CA HIS A 115 -4.02 -16.45 0.66
C HIS A 115 -3.09 -17.56 0.13
N GLY A 116 -2.97 -18.68 0.86
CA GLY A 116 -1.92 -19.70 0.70
C GLY A 116 -1.64 -20.19 -0.72
N SER A 117 -0.35 -20.39 -1.01
CA SER A 117 0.34 -21.19 -2.07
C SER A 117 -0.15 -21.24 -3.52
N ASP A 118 -1.37 -20.84 -3.84
CA ASP A 118 -1.91 -20.61 -5.19
C ASP A 118 -2.28 -19.13 -5.27
N ILE A 119 -1.26 -18.28 -5.34
CA ILE A 119 -1.47 -16.85 -5.25
C ILE A 119 -1.99 -16.36 -6.62
N THR A 120 -3.30 -16.26 -6.76
CA THR A 120 -3.88 -15.18 -7.56
C THR A 120 -3.45 -13.87 -6.87
N ARG A 121 -2.32 -13.32 -7.34
CA ARG A 121 -1.71 -12.11 -6.76
C ARG A 121 -2.50 -10.92 -7.25
N GLU A 122 -3.44 -10.44 -6.44
CA GLU A 122 -4.17 -9.23 -6.75
C GLU A 122 -3.24 -8.02 -6.84
N VAL A 123 -3.33 -7.31 -7.95
CA VAL A 123 -2.62 -6.07 -8.23
C VAL A 123 -3.65 -5.01 -8.57
N TYR A 124 -3.61 -3.91 -7.82
CA TYR A 124 -4.48 -2.76 -8.06
C TYR A 124 -3.74 -1.79 -8.97
N VAL A 125 -4.35 -1.45 -10.11
CA VAL A 125 -3.73 -0.61 -11.14
C VAL A 125 -4.38 0.77 -11.12
N PHE A 126 -3.73 1.71 -10.45
CA PHE A 126 -4.12 3.12 -10.36
C PHE A 126 -3.40 3.93 -11.42
N VAL A 127 -3.97 3.99 -12.62
CA VAL A 127 -3.39 4.79 -13.72
C VAL A 127 -4.32 5.93 -14.07
N ARG A 128 -3.75 7.13 -14.20
CA ARG A 128 -4.47 8.30 -14.70
C ARG A 128 -3.82 8.86 -15.96
N VAL A 129 -4.63 9.48 -16.81
CA VAL A 129 -4.14 10.23 -17.96
C VAL A 129 -4.37 11.72 -17.72
N VAL A 130 -3.32 12.53 -17.94
CA VAL A 130 -3.33 13.99 -17.77
C VAL A 130 -2.86 14.69 -19.04
N GLY A 131 -3.16 15.98 -19.17
CA GLY A 131 -2.85 16.75 -20.37
C GLY A 131 -4.03 17.58 -20.87
N ASP A 132 -3.77 18.34 -21.92
CA ASP A 132 -4.77 19.14 -22.63
C ASP A 132 -5.52 18.26 -23.65
N ILE A 133 -6.36 17.38 -23.11
CA ILE A 133 -7.18 16.40 -23.86
C ILE A 133 -8.59 16.35 -23.29
N THR A 134 -9.54 15.95 -24.14
CA THR A 134 -10.94 15.77 -23.74
C THR A 134 -11.11 14.60 -22.77
N GLU A 135 -12.23 14.59 -22.04
CA GLU A 135 -12.58 13.48 -21.15
C GLU A 135 -12.72 12.14 -21.89
N ALA A 136 -13.25 12.16 -23.11
CA ALA A 136 -13.41 10.96 -23.93
C ALA A 136 -12.06 10.36 -24.33
N GLN A 137 -11.14 11.20 -24.81
CA GLN A 137 -9.76 10.78 -25.13
C GLN A 137 -9.05 10.22 -23.91
N ARG A 138 -9.24 10.86 -22.76
CA ARG A 138 -8.64 10.45 -21.49
C ARG A 138 -9.11 9.05 -21.07
N ARG A 139 -10.43 8.80 -21.05
CA ARG A 139 -10.98 7.49 -20.71
C ARG A 139 -10.52 6.40 -21.68
N ALA A 140 -10.49 6.69 -22.97
CA ALA A 140 -9.98 5.76 -23.98
C ALA A 140 -8.50 5.43 -23.73
N ALA A 141 -7.67 6.43 -23.41
CA ALA A 141 -6.26 6.22 -23.08
C ALA A 141 -6.08 5.42 -21.77
N GLU A 142 -6.85 5.73 -20.72
CA GLU A 142 -6.85 4.99 -19.45
C GLU A 142 -7.23 3.51 -19.67
N GLU A 143 -8.25 3.25 -20.49
CA GLU A 143 -8.66 1.90 -20.87
C GLU A 143 -7.56 1.15 -21.66
N ILE A 144 -6.93 1.80 -22.63
CA ILE A 144 -5.80 1.21 -23.38
C ILE A 144 -4.68 0.79 -22.42
N ILE A 145 -4.29 1.67 -21.49
CA ILE A 145 -3.22 1.38 -20.54
C ILE A 145 -3.64 0.24 -19.61
N LEU A 146 -4.85 0.30 -19.04
CA LEU A 146 -5.36 -0.72 -18.14
C LEU A 146 -5.41 -2.09 -18.82
N GLN A 147 -5.92 -2.18 -20.05
CA GLN A 147 -5.98 -3.44 -20.81
C GLN A 147 -4.59 -4.03 -21.06
N ARG A 148 -3.58 -3.20 -21.33
CA ARG A 148 -2.18 -3.65 -21.48
C ARG A 148 -1.62 -4.19 -20.17
N TYR A 149 -1.88 -3.52 -19.04
CA TYR A 149 -1.50 -4.04 -17.72
C TYR A 149 -2.24 -5.34 -17.38
N MET A 150 -3.55 -5.40 -17.58
CA MET A 150 -4.37 -6.60 -17.38
C MET A 150 -3.84 -7.80 -18.16
N THR A 151 -3.56 -7.61 -19.45
CA THR A 151 -3.01 -8.67 -20.31
C THR A 151 -1.69 -9.18 -19.73
N ARG A 152 -0.75 -8.26 -19.47
CA ARG A 152 0.60 -8.62 -19.04
C ARG A 152 0.63 -9.24 -17.64
N LEU A 153 -0.15 -8.71 -16.71
CA LEU A 153 -0.27 -9.22 -15.35
C LEU A 153 -0.90 -10.62 -15.35
N THR A 154 -1.96 -10.83 -16.13
CA THR A 154 -2.63 -12.13 -16.26
C THR A 154 -1.70 -13.18 -16.89
N GLU A 155 -0.94 -12.84 -17.93
CA GLU A 155 0.12 -13.71 -18.50
C GLU A 155 1.14 -14.18 -17.44
N ASN A 156 1.34 -13.37 -16.40
CA ASN A 156 2.28 -13.63 -15.30
C ASN A 156 1.58 -14.09 -14.01
N ARG A 157 0.33 -14.59 -14.12
CA ARG A 157 -0.47 -15.16 -13.02
C ARG A 157 -0.84 -14.18 -11.89
N PHE A 158 -0.85 -12.88 -12.19
CA PHE A 158 -1.47 -11.88 -11.32
C PHE A 158 -2.96 -11.74 -11.69
N VAL A 159 -3.76 -11.31 -10.73
CA VAL A 159 -5.15 -10.89 -10.94
C VAL A 159 -5.18 -9.38 -10.85
N VAL A 160 -5.81 -8.71 -11.81
CA VAL A 160 -6.03 -7.27 -11.70
C VAL A 160 -7.33 -7.03 -10.97
N ALA A 161 -7.25 -6.35 -9.83
CA ALA A 161 -8.40 -5.95 -9.04
C ALA A 161 -8.90 -4.56 -9.45
N ASP A 162 -10.17 -4.28 -9.16
CA ASP A 162 -10.78 -3.00 -9.48
C ASP A 162 -10.21 -1.89 -8.58
N ALA A 163 -9.55 -0.91 -9.20
CA ALA A 163 -8.98 0.23 -8.51
C ALA A 163 -10.04 1.27 -8.11
N ASP A 164 -11.15 1.35 -8.84
CA ASP A 164 -12.15 2.41 -8.65
C ASP A 164 -12.90 2.22 -7.33
N GLU A 165 -13.11 0.98 -6.88
CA GLU A 165 -13.70 0.67 -5.57
C GLU A 165 -12.87 1.22 -4.39
N VAL A 166 -11.57 1.46 -4.60
CA VAL A 166 -10.64 1.90 -3.54
C VAL A 166 -10.55 3.42 -3.43
N ILE A 167 -10.56 4.13 -4.56
CA ILE A 167 -10.33 5.59 -4.60
C ILE A 167 -11.59 6.39 -4.93
N GLY A 168 -12.71 5.73 -5.24
CA GLY A 168 -13.98 6.36 -5.58
C GLY A 168 -13.98 6.88 -7.02
N GLU A 169 -13.14 7.88 -7.34
CA GLU A 169 -12.92 8.36 -8.71
C GLU A 169 -11.51 8.93 -8.92
N LEU A 170 -10.78 8.41 -9.93
CA LEU A 170 -9.49 8.97 -10.38
C LEU A 170 -9.60 10.45 -10.80
N SER A 171 -10.79 10.89 -11.21
CA SER A 171 -11.11 12.25 -11.66
C SER A 171 -10.67 13.33 -10.65
N GLN A 172 -10.84 13.05 -9.35
CA GLN A 172 -10.55 13.97 -8.25
C GLN A 172 -9.05 14.17 -8.04
N THR A 173 -8.24 13.25 -8.56
CA THR A 173 -6.79 13.31 -8.39
C THR A 173 -6.12 14.17 -9.46
N ARG A 174 -6.81 14.53 -10.54
CA ARG A 174 -6.20 15.11 -11.76
C ARG A 174 -5.45 16.42 -11.54
N ALA A 175 -5.82 17.21 -10.53
CA ALA A 175 -5.13 18.45 -10.18
C ALA A 175 -3.87 18.24 -9.34
N MET A 176 -3.69 17.04 -8.77
CA MET A 176 -2.52 16.66 -7.98
C MET A 176 -1.32 16.46 -8.89
N THR A 177 -0.13 16.79 -8.41
CA THR A 177 1.13 16.30 -8.98
C THR A 177 1.23 14.78 -8.87
N PHE A 178 2.13 14.16 -9.63
CA PHE A 178 2.31 12.71 -9.56
C PHE A 178 2.70 12.23 -8.15
N ASP A 179 3.60 12.93 -7.44
CA ASP A 179 3.97 12.55 -6.08
C ASP A 179 2.83 12.70 -5.08
N GLU A 180 1.99 13.74 -5.22
CA GLU A 180 0.77 13.89 -4.42
C GLU A 180 -0.23 12.76 -4.69
N PHE A 181 -0.35 12.32 -5.94
CA PHE A 181 -1.18 11.18 -6.32
C PHE A 181 -0.67 9.87 -5.73
N VAL A 182 0.64 9.61 -5.82
CA VAL A 182 1.27 8.46 -5.18
C VAL A 182 1.03 8.47 -3.67
N ALA A 183 1.18 9.61 -3.02
CA ALA A 183 0.90 9.75 -1.59
C ALA A 183 -0.60 9.56 -1.26
N PHE A 184 -1.50 10.02 -2.13
CA PHE A 184 -2.94 9.80 -2.00
C PHE A 184 -3.30 8.31 -2.08
N VAL A 185 -2.80 7.60 -3.10
CA VAL A 185 -2.98 6.14 -3.21
C VAL A 185 -2.35 5.43 -2.01
N GLY A 186 -1.18 5.88 -1.54
CA GLY A 186 -0.56 5.37 -0.32
C GLY A 186 -1.48 5.43 0.90
N ARG A 187 -2.17 6.56 1.11
CA ARG A 187 -3.16 6.67 2.20
C ARG A 187 -4.35 5.74 2.00
N LYS A 188 -4.86 5.62 0.77
CA LYS A 188 -6.01 4.78 0.44
C LYS A 188 -5.73 3.29 0.60
N THR A 189 -4.52 2.85 0.26
CA THR A 189 -4.08 1.48 0.49
C THR A 189 -3.84 1.15 1.96
N ILE A 190 -3.50 2.14 2.79
CA ILE A 190 -3.47 1.97 4.26
C ILE A 190 -4.89 1.77 4.81
N GLU A 191 -5.88 2.51 4.28
CA GLU A 191 -7.29 2.35 4.65
C GLU A 191 -7.87 0.99 4.20
N ASN A 192 -7.27 0.35 3.19
CA ASN A 192 -7.68 -0.95 2.66
C ASN A 192 -6.55 -2.01 2.73
N PRO A 193 -6.37 -2.68 3.88
CA PRO A 193 -5.27 -3.62 4.10
C PRO A 193 -5.29 -4.91 3.26
N ALA A 194 -6.38 -5.17 2.53
CA ALA A 194 -6.42 -6.26 1.55
C ALA A 194 -5.49 -5.99 0.36
N ILE A 195 -5.20 -4.72 0.07
CA ILE A 195 -4.33 -4.33 -1.04
C ILE A 195 -2.89 -4.67 -0.70
N CYS A 196 -2.36 -5.70 -1.35
CA CYS A 196 -0.99 -6.16 -1.14
C CYS A 196 0.01 -5.52 -2.11
N THR A 197 -0.43 -5.30 -3.35
CA THR A 197 0.39 -4.72 -4.43
C THR A 197 -0.42 -3.64 -5.13
N ALA A 198 0.21 -2.51 -5.40
CA ALA A 198 -0.36 -1.48 -6.26
C ALA A 198 0.63 -1.06 -7.35
N ILE A 199 0.07 -0.65 -8.48
CA ILE A 199 0.78 0.03 -9.57
C ILE A 199 0.15 1.42 -9.66
N VAL A 200 0.95 2.47 -9.52
CA VAL A 200 0.50 3.86 -9.58
C VAL A 200 1.18 4.56 -10.74
N GLY A 201 0.40 5.00 -11.73
CA GLY A 201 0.92 5.56 -12.97
C GLY A 201 0.23 6.85 -13.41
N GLU A 202 0.98 7.68 -14.11
CA GLU A 202 0.50 8.85 -14.81
C GLU A 202 1.05 8.86 -16.24
N LEU A 203 0.16 8.96 -17.22
CA LEU A 203 0.54 9.30 -18.58
C LEU A 203 0.14 10.76 -18.86
N LYS A 204 1.11 11.60 -19.15
CA LYS A 204 0.91 12.96 -19.62
C LYS A 204 0.96 12.99 -21.14
N LEU A 205 -0.15 13.33 -21.79
CA LEU A 205 -0.23 13.55 -23.23
C LEU A 205 -0.20 15.04 -23.54
N SER A 206 0.68 15.47 -24.44
CA SER A 206 0.88 16.88 -24.77
C SER A 206 0.88 17.08 -26.29
N PRO A 207 -0.08 17.83 -26.87
CA PRO A 207 0.04 18.26 -28.25
C PRO A 207 1.24 19.20 -28.39
N VAL A 208 2.05 18.99 -29.43
CA VAL A 208 3.30 19.75 -29.66
C VAL A 208 3.14 20.72 -30.84
N ALA A 209 2.60 20.25 -31.97
CA ALA A 209 2.40 21.07 -33.16
C ALA A 209 1.32 20.47 -34.09
N ALA A 210 0.69 21.31 -34.89
CA ALA A 210 -0.19 20.90 -35.99
C ALA A 210 0.06 21.79 -37.21
N ASP A 211 0.19 21.17 -38.38
CA ASP A 211 0.39 21.85 -39.66
C ASP A 211 -0.31 21.09 -40.81
N ALA A 212 -0.17 21.56 -42.05
CA ALA A 212 -0.80 20.96 -43.21
C ALA A 212 -0.37 19.50 -43.47
N ASP A 213 0.79 19.10 -42.97
CA ASP A 213 1.36 17.78 -43.18
C ASP A 213 1.03 16.80 -42.04
N GLY A 214 0.54 17.28 -40.91
CA GLY A 214 -0.01 16.45 -39.83
C GLY A 214 0.10 17.07 -38.44
N PHE A 215 -0.02 16.19 -37.45
CA PHE A 215 0.03 16.51 -36.02
C PHE A 215 1.29 15.91 -35.40
N THR A 216 1.85 16.59 -34.41
CA THR A 216 2.95 16.11 -33.57
C THR A 216 2.49 16.15 -32.11
N ALA A 217 2.65 15.05 -31.39
CA ALA A 217 2.36 14.98 -29.96
C ALA A 217 3.48 14.27 -29.22
N ALA A 218 3.58 14.55 -27.92
CA ALA A 218 4.47 13.90 -26.99
C ALA A 218 3.68 13.19 -25.91
N CYS A 219 4.20 12.08 -25.40
CA CYS A 219 3.75 11.49 -24.15
C CYS A 219 4.91 11.33 -23.18
N THR A 220 4.59 11.42 -21.90
CA THR A 220 5.48 11.04 -20.79
C THR A 220 4.71 10.11 -19.88
N MET A 221 5.21 8.91 -19.65
CA MET A 221 4.66 7.94 -18.71
C MET A 221 5.58 7.87 -17.50
N THR A 222 5.03 8.03 -16.32
CA THR A 222 5.71 7.79 -15.04
C THR A 222 4.91 6.77 -14.27
N ILE A 223 5.56 5.70 -13.79
CA ILE A 223 4.89 4.64 -13.05
C ILE A 223 5.71 4.13 -11.89
N ARG A 224 5.03 3.72 -10.80
CA ARG A 224 5.62 3.08 -9.63
C ARG A 224 4.86 1.81 -9.28
N ALA A 225 5.58 0.71 -9.13
CA ALA A 225 5.08 -0.50 -8.50
C ALA A 225 5.42 -0.45 -7.00
N VAL A 226 4.48 -0.79 -6.14
CA VAL A 226 4.64 -0.66 -4.69
C VAL A 226 4.15 -1.90 -3.93
N ASP A 227 4.89 -2.25 -2.87
CA ASP A 227 4.52 -3.24 -1.87
C ASP A 227 3.78 -2.54 -0.73
N CYS A 228 2.46 -2.71 -0.70
CA CYS A 228 1.59 -2.10 0.30
C CYS A 228 1.74 -2.78 1.67
N LEU A 229 2.13 -4.06 1.71
CA LEU A 229 2.36 -4.79 2.97
C LEU A 229 3.60 -4.27 3.71
N ARG A 230 4.62 -3.82 2.97
CA ARG A 230 5.89 -3.31 3.50
C ARG A 230 6.00 -1.79 3.56
N GLY A 231 4.91 -1.07 3.78
CA GLY A 231 5.01 0.39 3.95
C GLY A 231 4.82 1.20 2.68
N PHE A 232 4.15 0.64 1.67
CA PHE A 232 4.05 1.28 0.35
C PHE A 232 5.45 1.49 -0.25
N MET A 233 6.31 0.49 -0.08
CA MET A 233 7.70 0.52 -0.53
C MET A 233 7.74 0.39 -2.04
N THR A 234 8.48 1.25 -2.72
CA THR A 234 8.69 1.14 -4.17
C THR A 234 9.44 -0.15 -4.50
N ILE A 235 8.79 -0.99 -5.31
CA ILE A 235 9.37 -2.19 -5.92
C ILE A 235 10.15 -1.78 -7.17
N ASP A 236 9.54 -0.92 -7.98
CA ASP A 236 10.13 -0.44 -9.22
C ASP A 236 9.53 0.92 -9.61
N ALA A 237 10.29 1.68 -10.39
CA ALA A 237 9.84 2.92 -10.99
C ALA A 237 10.31 2.98 -12.45
N SER A 238 9.41 3.36 -13.36
CA SER A 238 9.73 3.48 -14.77
C SER A 238 9.21 4.80 -15.31
N ASP A 239 10.10 5.51 -15.99
CA ASP A 239 9.81 6.72 -16.73
C ASP A 239 10.07 6.48 -18.22
N GLY A 240 9.19 6.99 -19.07
CA GLY A 240 9.33 6.92 -20.52
C GLY A 240 8.82 8.20 -21.17
N SER A 241 9.46 8.63 -22.25
CA SER A 241 8.95 9.74 -23.05
C SER A 241 9.11 9.44 -24.53
N GLU A 242 8.08 9.78 -25.29
CA GLU A 242 7.99 9.51 -26.72
C GLU A 242 7.40 10.72 -27.44
N VAL A 243 7.85 10.97 -28.66
CA VAL A 243 7.31 12.01 -29.55
C VAL A 243 7.01 11.38 -30.90
N LEU A 244 5.84 11.66 -31.45
CA LEU A 244 5.39 11.06 -32.69
C LEU A 244 4.65 12.08 -33.57
N ARG A 245 4.78 11.90 -34.88
CA ARG A 245 4.09 12.68 -35.90
C ARG A 245 3.29 11.79 -36.83
N MET A 246 2.01 12.09 -37.03
CA MET A 246 1.12 11.38 -37.95
C MET A 246 0.06 12.31 -38.56
N LYS A 247 -0.70 11.80 -39.54
CA LYS A 247 -1.74 12.55 -40.25
C LYS A 247 -2.96 12.92 -39.39
N THR A 248 -3.26 12.16 -38.33
CA THR A 248 -4.39 12.44 -37.43
C THR A 248 -3.96 12.35 -35.97
N PHE A 249 -4.47 13.25 -35.13
CA PHE A 249 -4.13 13.29 -33.71
C PHE A 249 -4.60 12.04 -32.96
N GLU A 250 -5.82 11.56 -33.23
CA GLU A 250 -6.38 10.35 -32.61
C GLU A 250 -5.47 9.11 -32.81
N ARG A 251 -4.87 8.95 -34.00
CA ARG A 251 -3.92 7.86 -34.25
C ARG A 251 -2.63 8.02 -33.45
N ILE A 252 -2.18 9.25 -33.24
CA ILE A 252 -1.00 9.54 -32.41
C ILE A 252 -1.30 9.21 -30.96
N GLU A 253 -2.46 9.63 -30.44
CA GLU A 253 -2.88 9.37 -29.06
C GLU A 253 -2.90 7.87 -28.77
N ASN A 254 -3.61 7.11 -29.58
CA ASN A 254 -3.71 5.66 -29.41
C ASN A 254 -2.33 4.98 -29.47
N PHE A 255 -1.51 5.33 -30.46
CA PHE A 255 -0.19 4.73 -30.62
C PHE A 255 0.77 5.09 -29.48
N LEU A 256 0.79 6.35 -29.04
CA LEU A 256 1.63 6.80 -27.94
C LEU A 256 1.22 6.14 -26.62
N CYS A 257 -0.08 6.05 -26.34
CA CYS A 257 -0.59 5.37 -25.15
C CYS A 257 -0.26 3.89 -25.16
N GLU A 258 -0.46 3.23 -26.30
CA GLU A 258 -0.17 1.81 -26.47
C GLU A 258 1.32 1.51 -26.34
N LYS A 259 2.18 2.28 -27.01
CA LYS A 259 3.65 2.12 -26.94
C LYS A 259 4.16 2.30 -25.51
N ALA A 260 3.72 3.37 -24.83
CA ALA A 260 4.10 3.64 -23.45
C ALA A 260 3.63 2.51 -22.52
N ALA A 261 2.38 2.08 -22.64
CA ALA A 261 1.81 1.01 -21.82
C ALA A 261 2.49 -0.36 -22.06
N VAL A 262 2.85 -0.70 -23.31
CA VAL A 262 3.58 -1.94 -23.61
C VAL A 262 4.96 -1.93 -22.95
N ALA A 263 5.70 -0.83 -23.06
CA ALA A 263 7.03 -0.71 -22.46
C ALA A 263 6.98 -0.75 -20.93
N SER A 264 6.07 0.02 -20.33
CA SER A 264 5.96 0.15 -18.87
C SER A 264 5.39 -1.12 -18.23
N SER A 265 4.36 -1.73 -18.83
CA SER A 265 3.73 -2.94 -18.27
C SER A 265 4.68 -4.13 -18.26
N LYS A 266 5.52 -4.27 -19.28
CA LYS A 266 6.58 -5.29 -19.31
C LYS A 266 7.55 -5.08 -18.14
N THR A 267 8.15 -3.89 -18.06
CA THR A 267 9.17 -3.58 -17.05
C THR A 267 8.65 -3.78 -15.64
N VAL A 268 7.48 -3.19 -15.35
CA VAL A 268 6.84 -3.29 -14.03
C VAL A 268 6.46 -4.73 -13.68
N THR A 269 5.85 -5.48 -14.61
CA THR A 269 5.44 -6.86 -14.33
C THR A 269 6.64 -7.75 -14.09
N ASP A 270 7.71 -7.62 -14.88
CA ASP A 270 8.94 -8.40 -14.69
C ASP A 270 9.58 -8.11 -13.32
N SER A 271 9.52 -6.85 -12.85
CA SER A 271 9.97 -6.47 -11.50
C SER A 271 9.05 -7.02 -10.39
N LEU A 272 7.73 -7.00 -10.57
CA LEU A 272 6.78 -7.63 -9.64
C LEU A 272 7.02 -9.13 -9.51
N VAL A 273 7.24 -9.84 -10.63
CA VAL A 273 7.54 -11.27 -10.63
C VAL A 273 8.78 -11.54 -9.78
N ARG A 274 9.88 -10.80 -10.02
CA ARG A 274 11.14 -10.95 -9.29
C ARG A 274 11.00 -10.63 -7.81
N HIS A 275 10.34 -9.52 -7.45
CA HIS A 275 10.07 -9.13 -6.06
C HIS A 275 9.32 -10.23 -5.30
N TRP A 276 8.24 -10.73 -5.88
CA TRP A 276 7.43 -11.78 -5.26
C TRP A 276 8.03 -13.19 -5.35
N ALA A 277 9.07 -13.38 -6.17
CA ALA A 277 9.94 -14.55 -6.16
C ALA A 277 11.07 -14.44 -5.13
N GLY A 278 11.22 -13.31 -4.43
CA GLY A 278 12.28 -13.06 -3.46
C GLY A 278 13.65 -12.81 -4.10
N GLN A 279 13.68 -12.38 -5.37
CA GLN A 279 14.90 -12.10 -6.12
C GLN A 279 15.34 -10.62 -6.04
N ILE A 280 14.56 -9.79 -5.35
CA ILE A 280 14.82 -8.37 -5.07
C ILE A 280 14.42 -8.07 -3.63
#